data_AF-A0A2W4JP81-F1
#
_entry.id   AF-A0A2W4JP81-F1
#
_cell.length_a   1.000
_cell.length_b   1.000
_cell.length_c   1.000
_cell.angle_alpha   90.00
_cell.angle_beta   90.00
_cell.angle_gamma   90.00
#
_symmetry.space_group_name_H-M   'P 1'
#
loop_
_entity.id
_entity.type
_entity.pdbx_description
1 polymer ?
#
loop_
_entity_poly.entity_id
_entity_poly.type
_entity_poly.pdbx_seq_one_letter_code
_entity_poly.pdbx_strand_id
1 'polypeptide(L)'
;MGAIRLDQLDAQLARGLAALYVIHGDEPLLSLEAADAVRQAARAAGFTQRQVLNVERGFDWGRLEACAASMSLFGDRTLIEL
;
A
#
# COMPACT_ATOMS: atom_id res chain seq x y z
N MET A 1 -4.59 13.80 -8.54
CA MET A 1 -4.87 12.73 -7.56
C MET A 1 -6.02 13.24 -6.71
N GLY A 2 -7.22 12.65 -6.82
CA GLY A 2 -8.39 13.13 -6.08
C GLY A 2 -8.45 12.46 -4.71
N ALA A 3 -8.66 13.23 -3.65
CA ALA A 3 -8.90 12.66 -2.32
C ALA A 3 -10.28 11.99 -2.30
N ILE A 4 -10.34 10.78 -1.74
CA ILE A 4 -11.60 10.07 -1.47
C ILE A 4 -11.72 9.84 0.03
N ARG A 5 -12.95 9.76 0.51
CA ARG A 5 -13.23 9.42 1.91
C ARG A 5 -13.23 7.90 2.12
N LEU A 6 -13.08 7.46 3.36
CA LEU A 6 -13.06 6.03 3.72
C LEU A 6 -14.33 5.29 3.24
N ASP A 7 -15.50 5.93 3.34
CA ASP A 7 -16.78 5.38 2.88
C ASP A 7 -16.86 5.11 1.37
N GLN A 8 -15.95 5.70 0.59
CA GLN A 8 -15.86 5.53 -0.86
C GLN A 8 -14.72 4.58 -1.28
N LEU A 9 -13.87 4.15 -0.32
CA LEU A 9 -12.68 3.36 -0.60
C LEU A 9 -13.04 2.00 -1.18
N ASP A 10 -14.00 1.28 -0.59
CA ASP A 10 -14.41 -0.05 -1.05
C ASP A 10 -14.93 -0.04 -2.49
N ALA A 11 -15.73 0.98 -2.83
CA ALA A 11 -16.24 1.15 -4.19
C ALA A 11 -15.10 1.45 -5.19
N GLN A 12 -14.06 2.16 -4.76
CA GLN A 12 -12.88 2.40 -5.59
C GLN A 12 -12.05 1.12 -5.75
N LEU A 13 -11.79 0.39 -4.67
CA LEU A 13 -11.05 -0.87 -4.69
C LEU A 13 -11.73 -1.94 -5.55
N ALA A 14 -13.06 -1.99 -5.55
CA ALA A 14 -13.85 -2.88 -6.40
C ALA A 14 -13.67 -2.60 -7.90
N ARG A 15 -13.33 -1.37 -8.28
CA ARG A 15 -13.02 -1.00 -9.69
C ARG A 15 -11.59 -1.35 -10.10
N GLY A 16 -10.75 -1.73 -9.14
CA GLY A 16 -9.34 -2.08 -9.33
C GLY A 16 -8.41 -1.29 -8.41
N LEU A 17 -7.23 -1.87 -8.16
CA LEU A 17 -6.20 -1.23 -7.35
C LEU A 17 -5.48 -0.12 -8.12
N ALA A 18 -5.35 1.05 -7.50
CA ALA A 18 -4.41 2.07 -7.91
C ALA A 18 -2.95 1.63 -7.62
N ALA A 19 -2.00 2.23 -8.34
CA ALA A 19 -0.57 1.96 -8.16
C ALA A 19 0.01 2.57 -6.87
N LEU A 20 -0.64 3.58 -6.29
CA LEU A 20 -0.21 4.28 -5.08
C LEU A 20 -1.42 4.73 -4.27
N TYR A 21 -1.35 4.51 -2.96
CA TYR A 21 -2.30 5.04 -1.98
C TYR A 21 -1.54 5.91 -0.99
N VAL A 22 -2.09 7.10 -0.70
CA VAL A 22 -1.64 7.95 0.39
C VAL A 22 -2.79 8.01 1.38
N ILE A 23 -2.55 7.49 2.58
CA ILE A 23 -3.53 7.47 3.65
C ILE A 23 -3.09 8.52 4.66
N HIS A 24 -3.94 9.52 4.89
CA HIS A 24 -3.70 10.57 5.84
C HIS A 24 -5.02 10.97 6.52
N GLY A 25 -4.95 11.34 7.78
CA GLY A 25 -6.12 11.76 8.56
C GLY A 25 -5.76 11.93 10.03
N ASP A 26 -6.56 12.72 10.73
CA ASP A 26 -6.35 13.01 12.15
C ASP A 26 -6.88 11.88 13.06
N GLU A 27 -7.66 10.95 12.51
CA GLU A 27 -8.21 9.79 13.20
C GLU A 27 -7.38 8.53 12.90
N PRO A 28 -6.59 8.01 13.87
CA PRO A 28 -5.71 6.86 13.64
C PRO A 28 -6.47 5.59 13.25
N LEU A 29 -7.65 5.36 13.84
CA LEU A 29 -8.47 4.18 13.55
C LEU A 29 -8.89 4.15 12.07
N LEU A 30 -9.39 5.27 11.55
CA LEU A 30 -9.81 5.36 10.13
C LEU A 30 -8.63 5.15 9.18
N SER A 31 -7.44 5.63 9.56
CA SER A 31 -6.22 5.40 8.76
C SER A 31 -5.81 3.92 8.74
N LEU A 32 -5.96 3.23 9.87
CA LEU A 32 -5.69 1.78 9.96
C LEU A 32 -6.71 0.99 9.13
N GLU A 33 -8.00 1.33 9.23
CA GLU A 33 -9.06 0.69 8.45
C GLU A 33 -8.86 0.88 6.94
N ALA A 34 -8.49 2.09 6.51
CA ALA A 34 -8.13 2.35 5.12
C ALA A 34 -6.96 1.47 4.65
N ALA A 35 -5.91 1.37 5.47
CA ALA A 35 -4.73 0.57 5.13
C ALA A 35 -5.08 -0.91 5.05
N ASP A 36 -5.90 -1.42 5.96
CA ASP A 36 -6.36 -2.80 5.95
C ASP A 36 -7.24 -3.12 4.74
N ALA A 37 -8.14 -2.22 4.35
CA ALA A 37 -8.93 -2.39 3.13
C ALA A 37 -8.04 -2.49 1.88
N VAL A 38 -7.04 -1.59 1.75
CA VAL A 38 -6.07 -1.64 0.65
C VAL A 38 -5.26 -2.95 0.67
N ARG A 39 -4.79 -3.40 1.84
CA ARG A 39 -4.05 -4.67 1.98
C ARG A 39 -4.89 -5.87 1.60
N GLN A 40 -6.16 -5.91 2.00
CA GLN A 40 -7.08 -6.99 1.65
C GLN A 40 -7.33 -7.04 0.14
N ALA A 41 -7.58 -5.88 -0.49
CA ALA A 41 -7.74 -5.79 -1.93
C ALA A 41 -6.45 -6.19 -2.68
N ALA A 42 -5.28 -5.78 -2.20
CA ALA A 42 -3.98 -6.18 -2.75
C ALA A 42 -3.81 -7.70 -2.71
N ARG A 43 -4.08 -8.36 -1.58
CA ARG A 43 -4.04 -9.82 -1.48
C ARG A 43 -4.98 -10.49 -2.47
N ALA A 44 -6.22 -10.00 -2.60
CA ALA A 44 -7.19 -10.51 -3.57
C ALA A 44 -6.71 -10.36 -5.03
N ALA A 45 -5.89 -9.35 -5.32
CA ALA A 45 -5.29 -9.11 -6.64
C ALA A 45 -3.93 -9.81 -6.86
N GLY A 46 -3.56 -10.77 -6.00
CA GLY A 46 -2.36 -11.59 -6.15
C GLY A 46 -1.07 -10.96 -5.59
N PHE A 47 -1.18 -9.94 -4.74
CA PHE A 47 -0.03 -9.44 -3.97
C PHE A 47 0.19 -10.36 -2.76
N THR A 48 1.06 -11.36 -2.94
CA THR A 48 1.35 -12.40 -1.94
C THR A 48 2.46 -12.00 -0.99
N GLN A 49 3.26 -10.98 -1.34
CA GLN A 49 4.34 -10.45 -0.51
C GLN A 49 4.01 -9.04 0.01
N ARG A 50 4.52 -8.73 1.21
CA ARG A 50 4.40 -7.42 1.85
C ARG A 50 5.75 -7.00 2.40
N GLN A 51 6.22 -5.81 2.04
CA GLN A 51 7.39 -5.17 2.64
C GLN A 51 6.96 -3.86 3.30
N VAL A 52 7.36 -3.67 4.55
CA VAL A 52 7.09 -2.45 5.33
C VAL A 52 8.42 -1.79 5.62
N LEU A 53 8.56 -0.54 5.19
CA LEU A 53 9.77 0.26 5.31
C LEU A 53 9.50 1.45 6.23
N ASN A 54 9.70 1.29 7.54
CA ASN A 54 9.47 2.37 8.49
C ASN A 54 10.40 3.56 8.19
N VAL A 55 9.83 4.68 7.76
CA VAL A 55 10.60 5.90 7.42
C VAL A 55 10.81 6.75 8.67
N GLU A 56 12.07 6.90 9.08
CA GLU A 56 12.50 7.78 10.16
C GLU A 56 13.58 8.75 9.68
N ARG A 57 14.03 9.66 10.56
CA ARG A 57 15.15 10.56 10.23
C ARG A 57 16.40 9.73 9.91
N GLY A 58 17.00 9.97 8.74
CA GLY A 58 18.17 9.22 8.28
C GLY A 58 17.83 7.92 7.55
N PHE A 59 16.56 7.70 7.20
CA PHE A 59 16.16 6.58 6.36
C PHE A 59 16.93 6.55 5.03
N ASP A 60 17.45 5.37 4.70
CA ASP A 60 18.16 5.11 3.45
C ASP A 60 17.15 4.85 2.31
N TRP A 61 16.96 5.86 1.46
CA TRP A 61 16.07 5.78 0.30
C TRP A 61 16.52 4.75 -0.74
N GLY A 62 17.79 4.34 -0.74
CA GLY A 62 18.27 3.24 -1.57
C GLY A 62 17.58 1.91 -1.23
N ARG A 63 17.07 1.73 0.00
CA ARG A 63 16.29 0.54 0.39
C ARG A 63 14.94 0.48 -0.31
N LEU A 64 14.27 1.63 -0.49
CA LEU A 64 13.01 1.68 -1.23
C LEU A 64 13.22 1.31 -2.70
N GLU A 65 14.26 1.87 -3.32
CA GLU A 65 14.62 1.57 -4.71
C GLU A 65 15.00 0.10 -4.89
N ALA A 66 15.83 -0.45 -4.01
CA ALA A 66 16.20 -1.86 -4.03
C ALA A 66 14.98 -2.78 -3.85
N CYS A 67 14.04 -2.41 -2.97
CA CYS A 67 12.79 -3.15 -2.78
C CYS A 67 11.92 -3.12 -4.03
N ALA A 68 11.77 -1.96 -4.68
CA ALA A 68 10.97 -1.80 -5.89
C ALA A 68 11.60 -2.48 -7.11
N ALA A 69 12.92 -2.54 -7.19
CA ALA A 69 13.66 -3.24 -8.23
C ALA A 69 13.77 -4.76 -7.99
N SER A 70 13.39 -5.25 -6.80
CA SER A 70 13.43 -6.67 -6.52
C SER A 70 12.32 -7.42 -7.28
N MET A 71 12.72 -8.27 -8.23
CA MET A 71 11.81 -9.15 -8.94
C MET A 71 11.64 -10.44 -8.15
N SER A 72 10.39 -10.84 -7.90
CA SER A 72 10.12 -12.17 -7.33
C SER A 72 10.59 -13.25 -8.30
N LEU A 73 11.31 -14.24 -7.77
CA LEU A 73 11.70 -15.45 -8.52
C LEU A 73 10.50 -16.28 -8.96
N PHE A 74 9.35 -16.11 -8.29
CA PHE A 74 8.11 -16.86 -8.54
C PHE A 74 7.05 -16.03 -9.29
N GLY A 75 7.38 -14.80 -9.71
CA GLY A 75 6.42 -13.90 -10.35
C GLY A 75 5.38 -13.29 -9.41
N ASP A 76 5.58 -13.45 -8.10
CA ASP A 76 4.74 -12.85 -7.06
C ASP A 76 4.81 -11.32 -7.08
N ARG A 77 3.68 -10.68 -6.76
CA ARG A 77 3.59 -9.21 -6.62
C ARG A 77 3.83 -8.83 -5.17
N THR A 78 4.60 -7.77 -4.96
CA THR A 78 4.92 -7.23 -3.63
C THR A 78 4.18 -5.93 -3.37
N LEU A 79 3.48 -5.86 -2.24
CA LEU A 79 2.95 -4.61 -1.69
C LEU A 79 4.04 -3.96 -0.84
N ILE A 80 4.44 -2.73 -1.19
CA ILE A 80 5.43 -1.95 -0.44
C ILE A 80 4.69 -0.86 0.36
N GLU A 81 4.96 -0.78 1.66
CA GLU A 81 4.43 0.23 2.59
C GLU A 81 5.59 1.03 3.20
N LEU A 82 5.32 2.30 3.50
CA LEU A 82 6.27 3.26 4.11
C LEU A 82 5.76 3.71 5.49
#